data_AF-A0A6N2CIM2-F1
#
_entry.id   AF-A0A6N2CIM2-F1
#
_cell.length_a   1.000
_cell.length_b   1.000
_cell.length_c   1.000
_cell.angle_alpha   90.00
_cell.angle_beta   90.00
_cell.angle_gamma   90.00
#
_symmetry.space_group_name_H-M   'P 1'
#
loop_
_entity.id
_entity.type
_entity.pdbx_description
1 polymer ?
#
loop_
_entity_poly.entity_id
_entity_poly.type
_entity_poly.pdbx_seq_one_letter_code
_entity_poly.pdbx_strand_id
1 'polypeptide(L)'
;MIKHPKGYLRDSGLLHYQMRIQDEAHLLAHPKMGNSWEGMVIEQILRGLDARGIAYTPYHYRTKGGSEIDLILEGRFGVIPIEIKYTSQIKGTALKALQTFCDDRQLPLGILINNDDKIRSYSEKIVGIPLACL
;
A
#
# COMPACT_ATOMS: atom_id res chain seq x y z
N MET A 1 20.80 -3.43 -2.44
CA MET A 1 19.42 -3.21 -2.94
C MET A 1 18.83 -4.58 -3.19
N ILE A 2 17.71 -4.94 -2.55
CA ILE A 2 17.11 -6.25 -2.75
C ILE A 2 15.65 -6.02 -3.14
N LYS A 3 15.32 -6.22 -4.43
CA LYS A 3 13.94 -6.36 -4.87
C LYS A 3 13.49 -7.72 -4.35
N HIS A 4 12.68 -7.75 -3.29
CA HIS A 4 12.15 -9.01 -2.75
C HIS A 4 10.75 -9.26 -3.31
N PRO A 5 10.49 -10.43 -3.92
CA PRO A 5 9.13 -10.86 -4.15
C PRO A 5 8.48 -11.13 -2.79
N LYS A 6 7.51 -10.32 -2.39
CA LYS A 6 6.67 -10.59 -1.22
C LYS A 6 5.40 -11.25 -1.77
N GLY A 7 5.19 -12.52 -1.45
CA GLY A 7 4.00 -13.25 -1.87
C GLY A 7 2.82 -12.86 -0.99
N TYR A 8 1.73 -12.40 -1.60
CA TYR A 8 0.44 -12.22 -0.93
C TYR A 8 -0.52 -13.31 -1.40
N LEU A 9 -1.34 -13.83 -0.49
CA LEU A 9 -2.48 -14.65 -0.89
C LEU A 9 -3.51 -13.71 -1.55
N ARG A 10 -3.76 -13.93 -2.85
CA ARG A 10 -4.55 -13.06 -3.75
C ARG A 10 -6.06 -13.10 -3.50
N ASP A 11 -6.50 -13.56 -2.35
CA ASP A 11 -7.91 -13.57 -1.99
C ASP A 11 -8.01 -13.42 -0.48
N SER A 12 -8.21 -12.18 -0.04
CA SER A 12 -8.40 -11.86 1.37
C SER A 12 -9.68 -12.54 1.92
N GLY A 13 -10.72 -12.72 1.10
CA GLY A 13 -11.95 -13.40 1.49
C GLY A 13 -11.74 -14.90 1.76
N LEU A 14 -11.01 -15.59 0.88
CA LEU A 14 -10.61 -16.99 1.10
C LEU A 14 -9.65 -17.12 2.29
N LEU A 15 -8.75 -16.15 2.48
CA LEU A 15 -7.86 -16.09 3.64
C LEU A 15 -8.65 -15.91 4.95
N HIS A 16 -9.60 -14.98 5.00
CA HIS A 16 -10.44 -14.72 6.18
C HIS A 16 -11.36 -15.91 6.49
N TYR A 17 -11.90 -16.56 5.46
CA TYR A 17 -12.66 -17.79 5.59
C TYR A 17 -11.81 -18.94 6.17
N GLN A 18 -10.58 -19.13 5.68
CA GLN A 18 -9.65 -20.14 6.22
C GLN A 18 -9.18 -19.81 7.65
N MET A 19 -9.13 -18.53 8.03
CA MET A 19 -8.80 -18.09 9.39
C MET A 19 -9.98 -18.15 10.36
N ARG A 20 -11.16 -18.62 9.91
CA ARG A 20 -12.40 -18.69 10.70
C ARG A 20 -12.79 -17.35 11.34
N ILE A 21 -12.52 -16.24 10.67
CA ILE A 21 -12.95 -14.91 11.13
C ILE A 21 -14.46 -14.81 10.95
N GLN A 22 -15.19 -14.69 12.06
CA GLN A 22 -16.66 -14.81 12.07
C GLN A 22 -17.38 -13.45 11.98
N ASP A 23 -16.70 -12.36 12.32
CA ASP A 23 -17.26 -11.01 12.37
C ASP A 23 -16.16 -9.93 12.22
N GLU A 24 -16.60 -8.68 12.01
CA GLU A 24 -15.71 -7.53 11.82
C GLU A 24 -14.82 -7.27 13.05
N ALA A 25 -15.34 -7.44 14.27
CA ALA A 25 -14.57 -7.22 15.49
C ALA A 25 -13.42 -8.24 15.60
N HIS A 26 -13.67 -9.50 15.27
CA HIS A 26 -12.66 -10.54 15.15
C HIS A 26 -11.64 -10.23 14.06
N LEU A 27 -12.06 -9.69 12.92
CA LEU A 27 -11.15 -9.27 11.86
C LEU A 27 -10.21 -8.17 12.36
N LEU A 28 -10.75 -7.10 12.97
CA LEU A 28 -9.98 -5.96 13.44
C LEU A 28 -9.03 -6.32 14.58
N ALA A 29 -9.38 -7.29 15.42
CA ALA A 29 -8.52 -7.81 16.48
C ALA A 29 -7.47 -8.82 15.99
N HIS A 30 -7.58 -9.32 14.75
CA HIS A 30 -6.73 -10.39 14.25
C HIS A 30 -5.32 -9.88 13.90
N PRO A 31 -4.23 -10.55 14.32
CA PRO A 31 -2.86 -10.09 14.07
C PRO A 31 -2.49 -10.02 12.58
N LYS A 32 -3.21 -10.74 11.72
CA LYS A 32 -3.03 -10.69 10.26
C LYS A 32 -3.89 -9.63 9.55
N MET A 33 -4.70 -8.86 10.27
CA MET A 33 -5.61 -7.88 9.67
C MET A 33 -4.85 -6.89 8.77
N GLY A 34 -3.80 -6.26 9.31
CA GLY A 34 -2.97 -5.32 8.56
C GLY A 34 -2.43 -5.91 7.27
N ASN A 35 -1.80 -7.08 7.35
CA ASN A 35 -1.27 -7.78 6.16
C ASN A 35 -2.37 -8.16 5.15
N SER A 36 -3.56 -8.56 5.63
CA SER A 36 -4.68 -8.91 4.75
C SER A 36 -5.29 -7.68 4.07
N TRP A 37 -5.35 -6.55 4.77
CA TRP A 37 -5.76 -5.27 4.23
C TRP A 37 -4.77 -4.78 3.17
N GLU A 38 -3.47 -4.77 3.50
CA GLU A 38 -2.40 -4.43 2.56
C GLU A 38 -2.49 -5.28 1.28
N GLY A 39 -2.63 -6.59 1.43
CA GLY A 39 -2.78 -7.51 0.29
C GLY A 39 -4.00 -7.21 -0.57
N MET A 40 -5.16 -6.97 0.06
CA MET A 40 -6.39 -6.61 -0.64
C MET A 40 -6.25 -5.29 -1.41
N VAL A 41 -5.68 -4.26 -0.78
CA VAL A 41 -5.45 -2.94 -1.41
C VAL A 41 -4.51 -3.07 -2.60
N ILE A 42 -3.39 -3.78 -2.45
CA ILE A 42 -2.47 -4.06 -3.57
C ILE A 42 -3.23 -4.73 -4.71
N GLU A 43 -4.00 -5.76 -4.41
CA GLU A 43 -4.78 -6.48 -5.42
C GLU A 43 -5.77 -5.59 -6.16
N GLN A 44 -6.51 -4.72 -5.47
CA GLN A 44 -7.44 -3.78 -6.10
C GLN A 44 -6.71 -2.84 -7.07
N ILE A 45 -5.57 -2.28 -6.65
CA ILE A 45 -4.75 -1.40 -7.49
C ILE A 45 -4.28 -2.14 -8.76
N LEU A 46 -3.70 -3.33 -8.59
CA LEU A 46 -3.16 -4.11 -9.70
C LEU A 46 -4.26 -4.53 -10.69
N ARG A 47 -5.40 -5.03 -10.19
CA ARG A 47 -6.56 -5.37 -11.03
C ARG A 47 -7.10 -4.15 -11.79
N GLY A 48 -7.12 -2.99 -11.14
CA GLY A 48 -7.55 -1.73 -11.78
C GLY A 48 -6.64 -1.30 -12.92
N LEU A 49 -5.34 -1.54 -12.82
CA LEU A 49 -4.36 -1.28 -13.89
C LEU A 49 -4.50 -2.31 -15.02
N ASP A 50 -4.61 -3.59 -14.68
CA ASP A 50 -4.81 -4.70 -15.63
C ASP A 50 -6.08 -4.48 -16.46
N ALA A 51 -7.20 -4.12 -15.81
CA ALA A 51 -8.48 -3.85 -16.47
C ALA A 51 -8.42 -2.67 -17.46
N ARG A 52 -7.47 -1.74 -17.25
CA ARG A 52 -7.22 -0.59 -18.14
C ARG A 52 -6.12 -0.85 -19.17
N GLY A 53 -5.53 -2.04 -19.17
CA GLY A 53 -4.42 -2.40 -20.07
C GLY A 53 -3.14 -1.60 -19.82
N ILE A 54 -2.97 -1.07 -18.60
CA ILE A 54 -1.79 -0.27 -18.25
C ILE A 54 -0.66 -1.24 -17.88
N ALA A 55 0.45 -1.20 -18.60
CA ALA A 55 1.63 -2.00 -18.28
C ALA A 55 2.41 -1.42 -17.09
N TYR A 56 2.74 -2.26 -16.11
CA TYR A 56 3.49 -1.90 -14.92
C TYR A 56 4.39 -3.05 -14.43
N THR A 57 5.37 -2.74 -13.60
CA THR A 57 6.21 -3.69 -12.85
C THR A 57 6.03 -3.43 -11.35
N PRO A 58 5.34 -4.30 -10.60
CA PRO A 58 5.14 -4.13 -9.17
C PRO A 58 6.29 -4.74 -8.37
N TYR A 59 6.73 -4.09 -7.29
CA TYR A 59 7.65 -4.71 -6.33
C TYR A 59 7.59 -4.04 -4.96
N HIS A 60 8.07 -4.75 -3.94
CA HIS A 60 8.24 -4.23 -2.58
C HIS A 60 9.63 -3.63 -2.42
N TYR A 61 9.75 -2.60 -1.60
CA TYR A 61 11.04 -2.00 -1.29
C TYR A 61 11.37 -2.10 0.19
N ARG A 62 12.61 -2.52 0.47
CA ARG A 62 13.17 -2.56 1.80
C ARG A 62 14.63 -2.13 1.78
N THR A 63 14.99 -1.20 2.65
CA THR A 63 16.39 -0.78 2.84
C THR A 63 17.10 -1.70 3.85
N LYS A 64 18.44 -1.68 3.84
CA LYS A 64 19.24 -2.36 4.87
C LYS A 64 18.97 -1.80 6.28
N GLY A 65 18.54 -0.54 6.37
CA GLY A 65 18.17 0.12 7.62
C GLY A 65 16.74 -0.17 8.09
N GLY A 66 16.02 -1.09 7.42
CA GLY A 66 14.69 -1.53 7.84
C GLY A 66 13.53 -0.64 7.37
N SER A 67 13.78 0.41 6.58
CA SER A 67 12.69 1.18 5.97
C SER A 67 12.02 0.36 4.87
N GLU A 68 10.69 0.32 4.89
CA GLU A 68 9.87 -0.44 3.94
C GLU A 68 8.91 0.48 3.20
N ILE A 69 8.56 0.10 1.97
CA ILE A 69 7.45 0.66 1.21
C ILE A 69 6.64 -0.50 0.67
N ASP A 70 5.33 -0.44 0.91
CA ASP A 70 4.41 -1.55 0.67
C ASP A 70 4.26 -1.90 -0.81
N LEU A 71 4.27 -0.94 -1.73
CA LEU A 71 4.19 -1.22 -3.16
C LEU A 71 4.91 -0.13 -3.94
N ILE A 72 5.69 -0.52 -4.95
CA ILE A 72 6.18 0.39 -5.97
C ILE A 72 5.69 -0.09 -7.33
N LEU A 73 5.14 0.84 -8.10
CA LEU A 73 4.74 0.62 -9.48
C LEU A 73 5.69 1.39 -10.40
N GLU A 74 6.39 0.65 -11.26
CA GLU A 74 7.16 1.21 -12.37
C GLU A 74 6.42 1.00 -13.68
N GLY A 75 6.23 2.05 -14.47
CA GLY A 75 5.60 1.95 -15.78
C GLY A 75 5.99 3.11 -16.68
N ARG A 76 5.31 3.26 -17.83
CA ARG A 76 5.49 4.43 -18.71
C ARG A 76 5.13 5.75 -18.03
N PHE A 77 4.30 5.69 -16.98
CA PHE A 77 3.95 6.83 -16.13
C PHE A 77 5.04 7.20 -15.09
N GLY A 78 6.19 6.51 -15.10
CA GLY A 78 7.26 6.72 -14.13
C GLY A 78 7.15 5.76 -12.95
N VAL A 79 7.67 6.20 -11.79
CA VAL A 79 7.72 5.42 -10.55
C VAL A 79 6.75 6.01 -9.54
N ILE A 80 5.83 5.19 -9.04
CA ILE A 80 4.87 5.59 -8.00
C ILE A 80 5.06 4.67 -6.79
N PRO A 81 5.64 5.18 -5.69
CA PRO A 81 5.68 4.47 -4.42
C PRO A 81 4.35 4.65 -3.68
N ILE A 82 3.86 3.57 -3.10
CA ILE A 82 2.57 3.47 -2.44
C ILE A 82 2.80 2.84 -1.06
N GLU A 83 2.45 3.57 -0.02
CA GLU A 83 2.36 3.09 1.36
C GLU A 83 0.90 2.74 1.67
N ILE A 84 0.65 1.68 2.43
CA ILE A 84 -0.70 1.23 2.76
C ILE A 84 -0.82 1.13 4.28
N LYS A 85 -1.84 1.79 4.84
CA LYS A 85 -2.11 1.78 6.28
C LYS A 85 -3.60 1.75 6.55
N TYR A 86 -4.06 0.77 7.31
CA TYR A 86 -5.50 0.69 7.66
C TYR A 86 -5.99 1.91 8.47
N THR A 87 -5.13 2.59 9.23
CA THR A 87 -5.58 3.66 10.13
C THR A 87 -5.88 4.96 9.39
N SER A 88 -6.97 5.64 9.74
CA SER A 88 -7.29 6.99 9.22
C SER A 88 -6.36 8.07 9.79
N GLN A 89 -5.96 7.95 11.06
CA GLN A 89 -5.02 8.88 11.68
C GLN A 89 -3.57 8.43 11.47
N ILE A 90 -2.84 9.19 10.64
CA ILE A 90 -1.46 8.89 10.26
C ILE A 90 -0.54 9.90 10.94
N LYS A 91 0.39 9.40 11.76
CA LYS A 91 1.47 10.22 12.34
C LYS A 91 2.51 10.49 11.26
N GLY A 92 3.08 11.70 11.24
CA GLY A 92 4.09 12.08 10.23
C GLY A 92 5.32 11.16 10.18
N THR A 93 5.69 10.52 11.31
CA THR A 93 6.78 9.54 11.36
C THR A 93 6.51 8.28 10.53
N ALA A 94 5.25 7.90 10.34
CA ALA A 94 4.86 6.73 9.56
C ALA A 94 5.15 6.91 8.06
N LEU A 95 5.23 8.15 7.58
CA LEU A 95 5.46 8.46 6.17
C LEU A 95 6.92 8.81 5.85
N LYS A 96 7.82 8.74 6.84
CA LYS A 96 9.23 9.10 6.67
C LYS A 96 9.92 8.26 5.60
N ALA A 97 9.65 6.94 5.57
CA ALA A 97 10.22 6.05 4.56
C ALA A 97 9.78 6.42 3.14
N LEU A 98 8.48 6.69 2.96
CA LEU A 98 7.90 7.13 1.70
C LEU A 98 8.50 8.48 1.26
N GLN A 99 8.58 9.45 2.19
CA GLN A 99 9.15 10.78 1.93
C GLN A 99 10.62 10.68 1.50
N THR A 100 11.44 9.98 2.28
CA THR A 100 12.86 9.77 1.95
C THR A 100 13.03 9.10 0.60
N PHE A 101 12.20 8.11 0.27
CA PHE A 101 12.28 7.46 -1.04
C PHE A 101 11.92 8.40 -2.20
N CYS A 102 10.88 9.22 -2.04
CA CYS A 102 10.53 10.24 -3.02
C CYS A 102 11.66 11.27 -3.19
N ASP A 103 12.32 11.67 -2.10
CA ASP A 103 13.42 12.63 -2.14
C ASP A 103 14.68 12.04 -2.78
N ASP A 104 15.10 10.84 -2.35
CA ASP A 104 16.29 10.14 -2.85
C ASP A 104 16.20 9.83 -4.35
N ARG A 105 14.98 9.56 -4.85
CA ARG A 105 14.73 9.25 -6.27
C ARG A 105 14.16 10.42 -7.07
N GLN A 106 14.06 11.60 -6.46
CA GLN A 106 13.52 12.81 -7.08
C GLN A 106 12.13 12.57 -7.70
N LEU A 107 11.30 11.78 -7.03
CA LEU A 107 9.94 11.48 -7.48
C LEU A 107 9.01 12.64 -7.15
N PRO A 108 8.08 12.98 -8.06
CA PRO A 108 7.14 14.07 -7.85
C PRO A 108 6.03 13.72 -6.86
N LEU A 109 5.74 12.43 -6.67
CA LEU A 109 4.59 11.97 -5.91
C LEU A 109 4.84 10.60 -5.26
N GLY A 110 4.41 10.46 -4.02
CA GLY A 110 4.14 9.20 -3.33
C GLY A 110 2.70 9.18 -2.84
N ILE A 111 2.11 7.99 -2.78
CA ILE A 111 0.71 7.79 -2.41
C ILE A 111 0.64 7.04 -1.08
N LEU A 112 -0.25 7.48 -0.20
CA LEU A 112 -0.68 6.71 0.96
C LEU A 112 -2.11 6.24 0.70
N ILE A 113 -2.36 4.94 0.74
CA ILE A 113 -3.73 4.40 0.77
C ILE A 113 -4.12 4.11 2.21
N ASN A 114 -5.23 4.68 2.66
CA ASN A 114 -5.71 4.53 4.02
C ASN A 114 -7.23 4.34 4.14
N ASN A 115 -7.73 4.17 5.36
CA ASN A 115 -9.17 4.09 5.66
C ASN A 115 -9.73 5.43 6.15
N ASP A 116 -9.22 6.55 5.64
CA ASP A 116 -9.76 7.89 5.90
C ASP A 116 -11.05 8.12 5.10
N ASP A 117 -11.82 9.15 5.45
CA ASP A 117 -13.05 9.52 4.72
C ASP A 117 -12.78 10.51 3.57
N LYS A 118 -11.59 11.14 3.58
CA LYS A 118 -11.22 12.24 2.69
C LYS A 118 -9.79 12.13 2.20
N ILE A 119 -9.55 12.68 1.01
CA ILE A 119 -8.21 12.88 0.47
C ILE A 119 -7.50 13.95 1.31
N ARG A 120 -6.23 13.71 1.67
CA ARG A 120 -5.42 14.65 2.45
C ARG A 120 -4.01 14.77 1.88
N SER A 121 -3.46 15.98 1.86
CA SER A 121 -2.04 16.18 1.60
C SER A 121 -1.26 16.06 2.91
N TYR A 122 -0.22 15.22 2.92
CA TYR A 122 0.68 15.05 4.06
C TYR A 122 2.00 15.80 3.89
N SER A 123 2.42 16.02 2.63
CA SER A 123 3.52 16.90 2.24
C SER A 123 3.30 17.38 0.80
N GLU A 124 4.21 18.18 0.25
CA GLU A 124 4.18 18.57 -1.17
C GLU A 124 4.23 17.38 -2.12
N LYS A 125 4.86 16.26 -1.69
CA LYS A 125 5.06 15.07 -2.49
C LYS A 125 4.19 13.89 -2.06
N ILE A 126 3.43 13.99 -0.97
CA ILE A 126 2.66 12.87 -0.43
C ILE A 126 1.18 13.23 -0.31
N VAL A 127 0.36 12.44 -1.00
CA VAL A 127 -1.10 12.50 -0.92
C VAL A 127 -1.65 11.20 -0.33
N GLY A 128 -2.57 11.33 0.61
CA GLY A 128 -3.40 10.26 1.13
C GLY A 128 -4.70 10.14 0.37
N ILE A 129 -5.00 8.94 -0.10
CA ILE A 129 -6.21 8.60 -0.85
C ILE A 129 -6.94 7.49 -0.07
N PRO A 130 -8.21 7.72 0.33
CA PRO A 130 -9.04 6.67 0.90
C PRO A 130 -9.15 5.46 -0.02
N LEU A 131 -9.12 4.24 0.54
CA LEU A 131 -9.41 3.01 -0.21
C LEU A 131 -10.75 3.10 -0.95
N ALA A 132 -11.74 3.78 -0.36
CA ALA A 132 -13.06 3.98 -0.98
C ALA A 132 -13.04 4.75 -2.32
N CYS A 133 -11.90 5.34 -2.70
CA CYS A 133 -11.73 6.02 -3.99
C CYS A 133 -11.12 5.14 -5.10
N LEU A 134 -10.71 3.91 -4.79
CA LEU A 134 -10.07 2.99 -5.74
C LEU A 134 -11.08 2.19 -6.59
#